data_AF-A0A7J4M890-F1
#
_entry.id   AF-A0A7J4M890-F1
#
_cell.length_a   1.000
_cell.length_b   1.000
_cell.length_c   1.000
_cell.angle_alpha   90.00
_cell.angle_beta   90.00
_cell.angle_gamma   90.00
#
_symmetry.space_group_name_H-M   'P 1'
#
loop_
_entity.id
_entity.type
_entity.pdbx_description
1 polymer ?
#
loop_
_entity_poly.entity_id
_entity_poly.type
_entity_poly.pdbx_seq_one_letter_code
_entity_poly.pdbx_strand_id
1 'polypeptide(L)'
;MAGEATPLMERSIGINRQLAGALETAIERNAILRIGWTADGTEVPKDGESGLCPFLPEGARVRALGRLGPWISTGSSGSFDHRGDAGNMFGAALQDGRLLCEGHVGHMAGWSMRGGTLVIEDGCGDDLGASMHDGVVLVRGKIGRRAGTAMRGGLIVVHGDVEHDPGCGMRGGMIVIDGRCPAPGPGVTMRPLSASELKDVNARIEDPTWQVPADAVCLVPSEDTEDPSEAHPTRLNAMDGLALMPTTPSPLLPGASVDTTVLLGRAPLALPLPVLPHVLNGERLRAKRSKEDVAQALA
;
A
#
# COMPACT_ATOMS: atom_id res chain seq x y z
N MET A 1 -0.41 -4.18 -30.82
CA MET A 1 -1.87 -4.24 -31.04
C MET A 1 -2.53 -3.55 -29.87
N ALA A 2 -3.10 -2.36 -30.06
CA ALA A 2 -3.91 -1.73 -29.03
C ALA A 2 -5.22 -2.55 -28.94
N GLY A 3 -5.39 -3.32 -27.87
CA GLY A 3 -6.63 -4.05 -27.62
C GLY A 3 -7.79 -3.06 -27.44
N GLU A 4 -8.98 -3.44 -27.91
CA GLU A 4 -10.19 -2.64 -27.70
C GLU A 4 -10.41 -2.38 -26.20
N ALA A 5 -10.77 -1.14 -25.86
CA ALA A 5 -11.05 -0.76 -24.49
C ALA A 5 -12.29 -1.50 -23.99
N THR A 6 -12.25 -2.02 -22.77
CA THR A 6 -13.43 -2.63 -22.17
C THR A 6 -14.51 -1.56 -21.92
N PRO A 7 -15.81 -1.92 -21.90
CA PRO A 7 -16.87 -0.96 -21.61
C PRO A 7 -16.68 -0.20 -20.29
N LEU A 8 -16.04 -0.83 -19.29
CA LEU A 8 -15.71 -0.19 -18.02
C LEU A 8 -14.62 0.89 -18.17
N MET A 9 -13.59 0.60 -18.98
CA MET A 9 -12.52 1.55 -19.28
C MET A 9 -13.09 2.76 -20.02
N GLU A 10 -13.96 2.55 -21.01
CA GLU A 10 -14.60 3.62 -21.77
C GLU A 10 -15.45 4.53 -20.87
N ARG A 11 -16.22 3.95 -19.92
CA ARG A 11 -16.96 4.74 -18.91
C ARG A 11 -16.02 5.58 -18.05
N SER A 12 -14.94 4.98 -17.55
CA SER A 12 -13.97 5.66 -16.69
C SER A 12 -13.31 6.84 -17.42
N ILE A 13 -12.88 6.63 -18.67
CA ILE A 13 -12.32 7.68 -19.55
C ILE A 13 -13.36 8.77 -19.83
N GLY A 14 -14.61 8.39 -20.09
CA GLY A 14 -15.71 9.32 -20.34
C GLY A 14 -15.95 10.27 -19.17
N ILE A 15 -16.00 9.73 -17.94
CA ILE A 15 -16.18 10.51 -16.71
C ILE A 15 -15.00 11.49 -16.54
N ASN A 16 -13.76 11.03 -16.70
CA ASN A 16 -12.59 11.91 -16.57
C ASN A 16 -12.58 13.02 -17.62
N ARG A 17 -13.00 12.75 -18.86
CA ARG A 17 -13.07 13.76 -19.92
C ARG A 17 -14.12 14.82 -19.62
N GLN A 18 -15.27 14.42 -19.08
CA GLN A 18 -16.31 15.36 -18.64
C GLN A 18 -15.84 16.20 -17.45
N LEU A 19 -15.19 15.57 -16.46
CA LEU A 19 -14.62 16.25 -15.30
C LEU A 19 -13.59 17.30 -15.71
N ALA A 20 -12.64 16.94 -16.58
CA ALA A 20 -11.58 17.83 -17.05
C ALA A 20 -12.14 19.09 -17.72
N GLY A 21 -13.20 18.96 -18.53
CA GLY A 21 -13.84 20.11 -19.19
C GLY A 21 -14.60 21.03 -18.23
N ALA A 22 -14.96 20.58 -17.03
CA ALA A 22 -15.72 21.35 -16.04
C ALA A 22 -14.86 21.89 -14.89
N LEU A 23 -13.61 21.45 -14.78
CA LEU A 23 -12.76 21.64 -13.61
C LEU A 23 -12.39 23.11 -13.39
N GLU A 24 -11.95 23.81 -14.44
CA GLU A 24 -11.55 25.21 -14.37
C GLU A 24 -12.70 26.10 -13.90
N THR A 25 -13.88 25.98 -14.53
CA THR A 25 -15.08 26.71 -14.13
C THR A 25 -15.55 26.34 -12.72
N ALA A 26 -15.36 25.09 -12.29
CA ALA A 26 -15.72 24.68 -10.93
C ALA A 26 -14.80 25.34 -9.89
N ILE A 27 -13.50 25.43 -10.16
CA ILE A 27 -12.53 26.12 -9.29
C ILE A 27 -12.87 27.61 -9.18
N GLU A 28 -13.08 28.29 -10.32
CA GLU A 28 -13.46 29.71 -10.35
C GLU A 28 -14.72 30.02 -9.55
N ARG A 29 -15.68 29.08 -9.56
CA ARG A 29 -16.97 29.23 -8.87
C ARG A 29 -16.97 28.63 -7.46
N ASN A 30 -15.85 28.10 -6.99
CA ASN A 30 -15.75 27.32 -5.74
C ASN A 30 -16.86 26.25 -5.63
N ALA A 31 -17.14 25.58 -6.75
CA ALA A 31 -18.20 24.59 -6.88
C ALA A 31 -17.67 23.17 -6.71
N ILE A 32 -18.50 22.29 -6.15
CA ILE A 32 -18.18 20.87 -5.99
C ILE A 32 -18.71 20.10 -7.20
N LEU A 33 -17.83 19.39 -7.91
CA LEU A 33 -18.20 18.47 -8.98
C LEU A 33 -18.67 17.14 -8.37
N ARG A 34 -19.75 16.57 -8.90
CA ARG A 34 -20.38 15.36 -8.37
C ARG A 34 -20.31 14.22 -9.37
N ILE A 35 -19.80 13.07 -8.94
CA ILE A 35 -19.73 11.83 -9.72
C ILE A 35 -20.65 10.79 -9.09
N GLY A 36 -21.65 10.32 -9.84
CA GLY A 36 -22.65 9.39 -9.32
C GLY A 36 -23.92 10.08 -8.82
N TRP A 37 -24.19 11.28 -9.34
CA TRP A 37 -25.47 11.96 -9.20
C TRP A 37 -25.94 12.45 -10.57
N THR A 38 -27.26 12.50 -10.75
CA THR A 38 -27.88 13.22 -11.84
C THR A 38 -27.97 14.72 -11.53
N ALA A 39 -28.36 15.54 -12.51
CA ALA A 39 -28.47 17.00 -12.34
C ALA A 39 -29.55 17.40 -11.31
N ASP A 40 -30.59 16.59 -11.16
CA ASP A 40 -31.66 16.72 -10.16
C ASP A 40 -31.25 16.18 -8.77
N GLY A 41 -30.04 15.62 -8.63
CA GLY A 41 -29.50 15.13 -7.36
C GLY A 41 -29.88 13.69 -7.01
N THR A 42 -30.51 12.96 -7.92
CA THR A 42 -30.76 11.52 -7.74
C THR A 42 -29.43 10.75 -7.72
N GLU A 43 -29.28 9.89 -6.72
CA GLU A 43 -28.08 9.04 -6.56
C GLU A 43 -28.02 7.97 -7.64
N VAL A 44 -26.89 7.90 -8.34
CA VAL A 44 -26.56 6.87 -9.33
C VAL A 44 -25.15 6.36 -9.02
N PRO A 45 -25.00 5.49 -8.01
CA PRO A 45 -23.70 5.01 -7.55
C PRO A 45 -22.88 4.42 -8.69
N LYS A 46 -21.57 4.69 -8.65
CA LYS A 46 -20.58 4.08 -9.55
C LYS A 46 -20.22 2.67 -9.09
N ASP A 47 -19.77 1.84 -10.03
CA ASP A 47 -19.46 0.44 -9.79
C ASP A 47 -18.29 -0.02 -10.68
N GLY A 48 -17.11 -0.05 -10.09
CA GLY A 48 -15.86 -0.55 -10.66
C GLY A 48 -15.06 0.47 -11.48
N GLU A 49 -15.57 1.68 -11.73
CA GLU A 49 -14.84 2.69 -12.49
C GLU A 49 -13.47 2.98 -11.86
N SER A 50 -12.41 2.94 -12.67
CA SER A 50 -11.03 2.96 -12.21
C SER A 50 -10.31 4.20 -12.73
N GLY A 51 -9.31 4.68 -11.98
CA GLY A 51 -8.50 5.83 -12.41
C GLY A 51 -9.29 7.13 -12.50
N LEU A 52 -10.33 7.31 -11.68
CA LEU A 52 -11.12 8.54 -11.66
C LEU A 52 -10.37 9.67 -10.97
N CYS A 53 -10.58 10.89 -11.48
CA CYS A 53 -10.03 12.13 -10.91
C CYS A 53 -8.50 12.15 -10.74
N PRO A 54 -7.70 11.69 -11.71
CA PRO A 54 -6.25 11.77 -11.58
C PRO A 54 -5.81 13.24 -11.63
N PHE A 55 -4.77 13.60 -10.86
CA PHE A 55 -4.12 14.90 -10.86
C PHE A 55 -5.09 16.08 -10.66
N LEU A 56 -6.04 15.97 -9.71
CA LEU A 56 -6.90 17.10 -9.37
C LEU A 56 -6.02 18.28 -8.92
N PRO A 57 -6.13 19.46 -9.53
CA PRO A 57 -5.33 20.61 -9.15
C PRO A 57 -5.80 21.19 -7.81
N GLU A 58 -4.97 22.05 -7.24
CA GLU A 58 -5.32 22.82 -6.03
C GLU A 58 -6.65 23.58 -6.24
N GLY A 59 -7.48 23.63 -5.18
CA GLY A 59 -8.80 24.27 -5.23
C GLY A 59 -9.89 23.43 -5.90
N ALA A 60 -9.56 22.35 -6.61
CA ALA A 60 -10.57 21.43 -7.14
C ALA A 60 -11.28 20.69 -6.00
N ARG A 61 -12.60 20.53 -6.14
CA ARG A 61 -13.44 19.85 -5.15
C ARG A 61 -14.35 18.87 -5.86
N VAL A 62 -14.18 17.59 -5.58
CA VAL A 62 -14.97 16.53 -6.20
C VAL A 62 -15.59 15.64 -5.12
N ARG A 63 -16.85 15.25 -5.32
CA ARG A 63 -17.52 14.24 -4.52
C ARG A 63 -17.91 13.06 -5.39
N ALA A 64 -17.69 11.84 -4.92
CA ALA A 64 -18.05 10.62 -5.63
C ALA A 64 -18.86 9.66 -4.77
N LEU A 65 -19.80 8.94 -5.38
CA LEU A 65 -20.64 7.92 -4.74
C LEU A 65 -20.51 6.57 -5.43
N GLY A 66 -20.42 5.51 -4.65
CA GLY A 66 -20.51 4.12 -5.10
C GLY A 66 -19.29 3.28 -4.73
N ARG A 67 -19.08 2.19 -5.46
CA ARG A 67 -17.91 1.31 -5.29
C ARG A 67 -16.91 1.60 -6.40
N LEU A 68 -15.87 2.36 -6.09
CA LEU A 68 -14.86 2.73 -7.07
C LEU A 68 -13.77 1.65 -7.21
N GLY A 69 -13.22 1.56 -8.42
CA GLY A 69 -12.08 0.71 -8.72
C GLY A 69 -10.77 1.28 -8.18
N PRO A 70 -9.62 0.73 -8.62
CA PRO A 70 -8.31 1.22 -8.21
C PRO A 70 -7.94 2.59 -8.81
N TRP A 71 -6.87 3.19 -8.29
CA TRP A 71 -6.21 4.41 -8.81
C TRP A 71 -7.04 5.70 -8.76
N ILE A 72 -7.96 5.80 -7.80
CA ILE A 72 -8.79 6.98 -7.62
C ILE A 72 -7.97 8.12 -7.02
N SER A 73 -8.12 9.33 -7.58
CA SER A 73 -7.48 10.56 -7.12
C SER A 73 -5.94 10.55 -7.10
N THR A 74 -5.32 9.71 -7.93
CA THR A 74 -3.85 9.59 -8.00
C THR A 74 -3.19 10.91 -8.36
N GLY A 75 -2.13 11.32 -7.66
CA GLY A 75 -1.32 12.49 -8.03
C GLY A 75 -1.99 13.85 -7.75
N SER A 76 -3.05 13.88 -6.94
CA SER A 76 -3.86 15.08 -6.74
C SER A 76 -3.21 16.10 -5.79
N SER A 77 -3.64 17.35 -5.90
CA SER A 77 -3.44 18.46 -4.96
C SER A 77 -4.78 19.06 -4.47
N GLY A 78 -5.90 18.61 -5.05
CA GLY A 78 -7.25 19.06 -4.72
C GLY A 78 -7.91 18.26 -3.60
N SER A 79 -9.22 18.43 -3.47
CA SER A 79 -10.06 17.70 -2.51
C SER A 79 -10.99 16.69 -3.19
N PHE A 80 -11.10 15.51 -2.59
CA PHE A 80 -11.95 14.42 -3.07
C PHE A 80 -12.66 13.73 -1.89
N ASP A 81 -13.98 13.84 -1.83
CA ASP A 81 -14.81 13.17 -0.83
C ASP A 81 -15.53 11.96 -1.46
N HIS A 82 -15.28 10.77 -0.97
CA HIS A 82 -15.86 9.53 -1.48
C HIS A 82 -16.79 8.87 -0.47
N ARG A 83 -18.04 8.68 -0.88
CA ARG A 83 -19.03 7.89 -0.17
C ARG A 83 -19.11 6.48 -0.78
N GLY A 84 -18.54 5.51 -0.08
CA GLY A 84 -18.49 4.11 -0.48
C GLY A 84 -17.06 3.55 -0.48
N ASP A 85 -16.90 2.35 -1.01
CA ASP A 85 -15.63 1.62 -1.01
C ASP A 85 -14.77 2.00 -2.23
N ALA A 86 -13.45 2.01 -2.04
CA ALA A 86 -12.49 2.23 -3.11
C ALA A 86 -11.53 1.05 -3.30
N GLY A 87 -11.06 0.86 -4.52
CA GLY A 87 -10.06 -0.14 -4.86
C GLY A 87 -8.65 0.24 -4.39
N ASN A 88 -7.67 -0.52 -4.89
CA ASN A 88 -6.26 -0.36 -4.56
C ASN A 88 -5.73 1.02 -4.99
N MET A 89 -4.68 1.51 -4.33
CA MET A 89 -3.97 2.74 -4.71
C MET A 89 -4.83 4.01 -4.66
N PHE A 90 -5.87 4.04 -3.82
CA PHE A 90 -6.62 5.26 -3.57
C PHE A 90 -5.69 6.36 -3.03
N GLY A 91 -5.72 7.54 -3.65
CA GLY A 91 -4.88 8.67 -3.25
C GLY A 91 -3.38 8.43 -3.42
N ALA A 92 -2.96 7.49 -4.28
CA ALA A 92 -1.55 7.27 -4.55
C ALA A 92 -0.88 8.56 -5.07
N ALA A 93 0.34 8.82 -4.64
CA ALA A 93 1.12 10.00 -4.99
C ALA A 93 0.40 11.34 -4.73
N LEU A 94 -0.48 11.42 -3.73
CA LEU A 94 -1.08 12.68 -3.27
C LEU A 94 0.04 13.70 -2.98
N GLN A 95 -0.05 14.87 -3.62
CA GLN A 95 0.93 15.94 -3.49
C GLN A 95 0.52 16.91 -2.39
N ASP A 96 -0.77 17.27 -2.36
CA ASP A 96 -1.37 18.16 -1.38
C ASP A 96 -2.90 17.96 -1.34
N GLY A 97 -3.61 18.73 -0.53
CA GLY A 97 -5.06 18.70 -0.45
C GLY A 97 -5.59 17.63 0.50
N ARG A 98 -6.87 17.28 0.36
CA ARG A 98 -7.57 16.39 1.30
C ARG A 98 -8.42 15.36 0.58
N LEU A 99 -8.13 14.08 0.79
CA LEU A 99 -8.93 12.97 0.30
C LEU A 99 -9.63 12.28 1.47
N LEU A 100 -10.91 11.99 1.32
CA LEU A 100 -11.73 11.26 2.29
C LEU A 100 -12.40 10.07 1.60
N CYS A 101 -12.35 8.90 2.23
CA CYS A 101 -13.12 7.72 1.87
C CYS A 101 -13.92 7.25 3.09
N GLU A 102 -15.25 7.30 3.00
CA GLU A 102 -16.16 6.84 4.07
C GLU A 102 -16.19 5.30 4.19
N GLY A 103 -15.83 4.58 3.13
CA GLY A 103 -15.82 3.11 3.10
C GLY A 103 -14.42 2.50 3.14
N HIS A 104 -14.36 1.18 2.92
CA HIS A 104 -13.11 0.42 2.95
C HIS A 104 -12.28 0.67 1.69
N VAL A 105 -10.96 0.76 1.87
CA VAL A 105 -10.01 0.93 0.77
C VAL A 105 -9.18 -0.33 0.54
N GLY A 106 -8.93 -0.65 -0.73
CA GLY A 106 -8.04 -1.74 -1.12
C GLY A 106 -6.57 -1.55 -0.68
N HIS A 107 -5.68 -2.31 -1.30
CA HIS A 107 -4.25 -2.30 -0.95
C HIS A 107 -3.57 -0.99 -1.35
N MET A 108 -2.50 -0.63 -0.64
CA MET A 108 -1.58 0.45 -1.01
C MET A 108 -2.22 1.85 -1.10
N ALA A 109 -3.23 2.13 -0.27
CA ALA A 109 -3.77 3.48 -0.16
C ALA A 109 -2.66 4.47 0.25
N GLY A 110 -2.62 5.65 -0.36
CA GLY A 110 -1.59 6.65 -0.08
C GLY A 110 -0.16 6.27 -0.51
N TRP A 111 0.01 5.30 -1.42
CA TRP A 111 1.34 4.91 -1.90
C TRP A 111 2.14 6.08 -2.46
N SER A 112 3.39 6.25 -2.03
CA SER A 112 4.29 7.36 -2.44
C SER A 112 3.69 8.76 -2.26
N MET A 113 2.80 8.96 -1.27
CA MET A 113 2.28 10.28 -0.90
C MET A 113 3.42 11.23 -0.51
N ARG A 114 3.32 12.49 -0.95
CA ARG A 114 4.34 13.54 -0.80
C ARG A 114 3.85 14.74 0.02
N GLY A 115 2.57 14.77 0.38
CA GLY A 115 1.92 15.83 1.15
C GLY A 115 0.40 15.65 1.13
N GLY A 116 -0.31 16.57 1.80
CA GLY A 116 -1.77 16.52 1.96
C GLY A 116 -2.24 15.61 3.09
N THR A 117 -3.55 15.38 3.14
CA THR A 117 -4.24 14.54 4.13
C THR A 117 -5.11 13.48 3.45
N LEU A 118 -4.94 12.22 3.82
CA LEU A 118 -5.78 11.09 3.40
C LEU A 118 -6.53 10.53 4.61
N VAL A 119 -7.86 10.50 4.55
CA VAL A 119 -8.74 9.98 5.60
C VAL A 119 -9.52 8.78 5.09
N ILE A 120 -9.50 7.67 5.83
CA ILE A 120 -10.23 6.43 5.51
C ILE A 120 -11.02 5.99 6.75
N GLU A 121 -12.33 5.86 6.64
CA GLU A 121 -13.19 5.61 7.80
C GLU A 121 -13.43 4.13 8.11
N ASP A 122 -13.25 3.22 7.15
CA ASP A 122 -13.57 1.78 7.31
C ASP A 122 -12.45 0.84 6.87
N GLY A 123 -11.23 1.10 7.34
CA GLY A 123 -10.09 0.20 7.18
C GLY A 123 -9.44 0.21 5.80
N CYS A 124 -8.32 -0.51 5.72
CA CYS A 124 -7.51 -0.57 4.51
C CYS A 124 -6.87 -1.96 4.34
N GLY A 125 -6.66 -2.38 3.10
CA GLY A 125 -5.84 -3.55 2.80
C GLY A 125 -4.36 -3.40 3.17
N ASP A 126 -3.56 -4.39 2.77
CA ASP A 126 -2.11 -4.40 2.93
C ASP A 126 -1.41 -3.13 2.35
N ASP A 127 -0.25 -2.79 2.92
CA ASP A 127 0.70 -1.79 2.43
C ASP A 127 0.19 -0.33 2.45
N LEU A 128 -0.70 0.02 3.39
CA LEU A 128 -1.11 1.42 3.61
C LEU A 128 0.11 2.35 3.74
N GLY A 129 0.13 3.47 3.03
CA GLY A 129 1.19 4.47 3.12
C GLY A 129 2.56 3.97 2.66
N ALA A 130 2.60 2.91 1.85
CA ALA A 130 3.86 2.37 1.34
C ALA A 130 4.68 3.43 0.58
N SER A 131 5.97 3.53 0.88
CA SER A 131 6.90 4.52 0.31
C SER A 131 6.49 5.99 0.51
N MET A 132 5.63 6.28 1.48
CA MET A 132 5.24 7.65 1.81
C MET A 132 6.45 8.52 2.18
N HIS A 133 6.49 9.73 1.62
CA HIS A 133 7.57 10.70 1.81
C HIS A 133 7.18 11.80 2.79
N ASP A 134 5.93 12.27 2.73
CA ASP A 134 5.36 13.25 3.65
C ASP A 134 3.82 13.22 3.58
N GLY A 135 3.16 14.00 4.43
CA GLY A 135 1.71 14.12 4.54
C GLY A 135 1.14 13.42 5.78
N VAL A 136 -0.19 13.37 5.87
CA VAL A 136 -0.91 12.75 6.99
C VAL A 136 -1.91 11.72 6.46
N VAL A 137 -1.85 10.50 6.98
CA VAL A 137 -2.82 9.44 6.70
C VAL A 137 -3.56 9.10 7.99
N LEU A 138 -4.88 9.20 8.00
CA LEU A 138 -5.75 8.88 9.14
C LEU A 138 -6.66 7.73 8.75
N VAL A 139 -6.61 6.62 9.48
CA VAL A 139 -7.45 5.44 9.20
C VAL A 139 -8.16 4.99 10.45
N ARG A 140 -9.47 4.74 10.35
CA ARG A 140 -10.26 4.00 11.33
C ARG A 140 -10.44 2.57 10.87
N GLY A 141 -10.51 1.64 11.82
CA GLY A 141 -10.75 0.23 11.53
C GLY A 141 -9.47 -0.56 11.29
N LYS A 142 -9.62 -1.73 10.68
CA LYS A 142 -8.55 -2.71 10.53
C LYS A 142 -7.66 -2.39 9.33
N ILE A 143 -6.36 -2.48 9.52
CA ILE A 143 -5.37 -2.39 8.43
C ILE A 143 -4.74 -3.76 8.19
N GLY A 144 -4.52 -4.08 6.92
CA GLY A 144 -3.75 -5.23 6.50
C GLY A 144 -2.28 -5.19 6.92
N ARG A 145 -1.47 -6.02 6.28
CA ARG A 145 -0.05 -6.19 6.59
C ARG A 145 0.78 -4.99 6.14
N ARG A 146 1.94 -4.79 6.77
CA ARG A 146 2.99 -3.86 6.29
C ARG A 146 2.55 -2.40 6.16
N ALA A 147 1.75 -1.91 7.11
CA ALA A 147 1.43 -0.48 7.21
C ALA A 147 2.73 0.35 7.27
N GLY A 148 2.85 1.38 6.44
CA GLY A 148 4.02 2.26 6.36
C GLY A 148 5.29 1.60 5.82
N THR A 149 5.17 0.54 5.01
CA THR A 149 6.36 -0.13 4.45
C THR A 149 7.22 0.82 3.61
N ALA A 150 8.54 0.81 3.84
CA ALA A 150 9.50 1.70 3.19
C ALA A 150 9.17 3.21 3.30
N MET A 151 8.39 3.62 4.30
CA MET A 151 8.08 5.02 4.58
C MET A 151 9.35 5.81 4.90
N ARG A 152 9.49 7.00 4.32
CA ARG A 152 10.63 7.91 4.49
C ARG A 152 10.27 9.16 5.31
N GLY A 153 8.99 9.48 5.45
CA GLY A 153 8.50 10.63 6.17
C GLY A 153 6.97 10.69 6.16
N GLY A 154 6.42 11.66 6.89
CA GLY A 154 4.98 11.81 7.10
C GLY A 154 4.49 11.20 8.43
N LEU A 155 3.18 11.19 8.61
CA LEU A 155 2.47 10.67 9.78
C LEU A 155 1.36 9.72 9.33
N ILE A 156 1.34 8.51 9.87
CA ILE A 156 0.21 7.57 9.71
C ILE A 156 -0.41 7.38 11.09
N VAL A 157 -1.70 7.66 11.23
CA VAL A 157 -2.48 7.45 12.46
C VAL A 157 -3.55 6.40 12.19
N VAL A 158 -3.61 5.40 13.06
CA VAL A 158 -4.52 4.27 12.97
C VAL A 158 -5.34 4.20 14.25
N HIS A 159 -6.65 4.36 14.13
CA HIS A 159 -7.60 4.03 15.19
C HIS A 159 -8.19 2.65 14.91
N GLY A 160 -7.49 1.61 15.35
CA GLY A 160 -7.84 0.21 15.10
C GLY A 160 -6.63 -0.71 15.09
N ASP A 161 -6.86 -1.93 14.61
CA ASP A 161 -5.87 -3.00 14.64
C ASP A 161 -5.05 -3.05 13.36
N VAL A 162 -3.74 -3.29 13.49
CA VAL A 162 -2.83 -3.51 12.38
C VAL A 162 -2.38 -4.97 12.39
N GLU A 163 -2.28 -5.57 11.20
CA GLU A 163 -1.73 -6.92 11.03
C GLU A 163 -0.18 -6.91 11.12
N HIS A 164 0.47 -7.94 10.57
CA HIS A 164 1.90 -8.17 10.71
C HIS A 164 2.79 -7.12 10.01
N ASP A 165 3.99 -6.95 10.58
CA ASP A 165 5.12 -6.18 10.05
C ASP A 165 4.88 -4.68 9.81
N PRO A 166 4.23 -3.95 10.73
CA PRO A 166 4.09 -2.50 10.58
C PRO A 166 5.46 -1.81 10.61
N GLY A 167 5.63 -0.76 9.80
CA GLY A 167 6.87 0.00 9.66
C GLY A 167 8.00 -0.75 8.96
N CYS A 168 7.74 -1.92 8.37
CA CYS A 168 8.74 -2.73 7.67
C CYS A 168 9.59 -1.87 6.70
N GLY A 169 10.90 -1.77 6.96
CA GLY A 169 11.83 -0.99 6.13
C GLY A 169 11.62 0.53 6.18
N MET A 170 10.89 1.06 7.16
CA MET A 170 10.74 2.50 7.35
C MET A 170 12.10 3.13 7.67
N ARG A 171 12.36 4.29 7.05
CA ARG A 171 13.59 5.08 7.20
C ARG A 171 13.33 6.44 7.84
N GLY A 172 12.06 6.80 8.01
CA GLY A 172 11.64 8.07 8.58
C GLY A 172 10.13 8.15 8.69
N GLY A 173 9.65 9.22 9.33
CA GLY A 173 8.23 9.39 9.65
C GLY A 173 7.84 8.70 10.96
N MET A 174 6.54 8.72 11.23
CA MET A 174 5.95 8.21 12.47
C MET A 174 4.65 7.48 12.16
N ILE A 175 4.49 6.27 12.73
CA ILE A 175 3.23 5.52 12.67
C ILE A 175 2.68 5.43 14.08
N VAL A 176 1.44 5.86 14.28
CA VAL A 176 0.76 5.91 15.56
C VAL A 176 -0.46 4.99 15.50
N ILE A 177 -0.54 4.04 16.43
CA ILE A 177 -1.56 2.99 16.43
C ILE A 177 -2.28 3.01 17.79
N ASP A 178 -3.54 3.41 17.74
CA ASP A 178 -4.52 3.34 18.82
C ASP A 178 -5.35 2.04 18.66
N GLY A 179 -4.73 0.92 19.02
CA GLY A 179 -5.30 -0.42 18.89
C GLY A 179 -4.25 -1.52 19.01
N ARG A 180 -4.56 -2.73 18.51
CA ARG A 180 -3.61 -3.85 18.55
C ARG A 180 -2.51 -3.67 17.52
N CYS A 181 -1.27 -3.63 17.99
CA CYS A 181 -0.06 -3.66 17.18
C CYS A 181 0.78 -4.90 17.52
N PRO A 182 0.96 -5.85 16.59
CA PRO A 182 1.98 -6.89 16.71
C PRO A 182 3.38 -6.30 16.84
N ALA A 183 4.32 -7.08 17.38
CA ALA A 183 5.71 -6.66 17.44
C ALA A 183 6.22 -6.39 16.01
N PRO A 184 6.80 -5.20 15.74
CA PRO A 184 7.27 -4.88 14.40
C PRO A 184 8.53 -5.68 14.06
N GLY A 185 8.84 -5.75 12.76
CA GLY A 185 10.06 -6.36 12.26
C GLY A 185 11.34 -5.61 12.66
N PRO A 186 12.52 -6.13 12.28
CA PRO A 186 13.79 -5.45 12.54
C PRO A 186 13.82 -4.06 11.87
N GLY A 187 14.51 -3.11 12.49
CA GLY A 187 14.61 -1.74 11.98
C GLY A 187 13.54 -0.77 12.48
N VAL A 188 12.60 -1.24 13.32
CA VAL A 188 11.49 -0.44 13.85
C VAL A 188 11.48 -0.50 15.36
N THR A 189 11.43 0.66 16.01
CA THR A 189 11.29 0.79 17.46
C THR A 189 9.83 1.04 17.81
N MET A 190 9.28 0.22 18.69
CA MET A 190 7.92 0.36 19.23
C MET A 190 7.98 0.92 20.65
N ARG A 191 7.32 2.05 20.91
CA ARG A 191 7.26 2.69 22.23
C ARG A 191 5.98 3.53 22.38
N PRO A 192 5.57 3.88 23.61
CA PRO A 192 4.52 4.89 23.81
C PRO A 192 4.91 6.27 23.26
N LEU A 193 3.90 7.10 22.96
CA LEU A 193 4.09 8.50 22.63
C LEU A 193 4.62 9.30 23.83
N SER A 194 5.59 10.19 23.58
CA SER A 194 5.95 11.21 24.55
C SER A 194 4.90 12.34 24.58
N ALA A 195 4.86 13.11 25.67
CA ALA A 195 3.89 14.21 25.80
C ALA A 195 4.06 15.30 24.72
N SER A 196 5.29 15.56 24.26
CA SER A 196 5.56 16.49 23.16
C SER A 196 5.08 15.94 21.83
N GLU A 197 5.39 14.68 21.52
CA GLU A 197 4.96 14.03 20.27
C GLU A 197 3.45 13.93 20.19
N LEU A 198 2.78 13.59 21.29
CA LEU A 198 1.32 13.55 21.35
C LEU A 198 0.70 14.91 20.99
N LYS A 199 1.27 15.99 21.52
CA LYS A 199 0.82 17.35 21.21
C LYS A 199 1.05 17.69 19.74
N ASP A 200 2.22 17.34 19.20
CA ASP A 200 2.57 17.64 17.81
C ASP A 200 1.73 16.82 16.82
N VAL A 201 1.47 15.53 17.12
CA VAL A 201 0.58 14.66 16.35
C VAL A 201 -0.84 15.22 16.36
N ASN A 202 -1.40 15.50 17.53
CA ASN A 202 -2.76 16.04 17.64
C ASN A 202 -2.90 17.45 17.06
N ALA A 203 -1.81 18.23 16.97
CA ALA A 203 -1.81 19.53 16.30
C ALA A 203 -1.85 19.41 14.76
N ARG A 204 -1.41 18.29 14.18
CA ARG A 204 -1.49 18.01 12.74
C ARG A 204 -2.85 17.46 12.30
N ILE A 205 -3.68 17.08 13.25
CA ILE A 205 -5.01 16.51 13.00
C ILE A 205 -6.04 17.62 13.12
N GLU A 206 -6.70 17.95 12.00
CA GLU A 206 -7.68 19.05 11.95
C GLU A 206 -8.96 18.75 12.76
N ASP A 207 -9.40 17.49 12.72
CA ASP A 207 -10.66 17.06 13.34
C ASP A 207 -10.43 16.52 14.76
N PRO A 208 -11.03 17.13 15.81
CA PRO A 208 -10.89 16.67 17.18
C PRO A 208 -11.33 15.23 17.43
N THR A 209 -12.22 14.68 16.60
CA THR A 209 -12.66 13.28 16.72
C THR A 209 -11.57 12.27 16.40
N TRP A 210 -10.52 12.70 15.70
CA TRP A 210 -9.35 11.91 15.29
C TRP A 210 -8.14 12.10 16.21
N GLN A 211 -8.31 12.76 17.35
CA GLN A 211 -7.20 12.90 18.30
C GLN A 211 -6.81 11.55 18.89
N VAL A 212 -5.51 11.35 19.00
CA VAL A 212 -4.89 10.14 19.52
C VAL A 212 -4.78 10.25 21.04
N PRO A 213 -5.06 9.17 21.79
CA PRO A 213 -4.81 9.13 23.23
C PRO A 213 -3.31 8.90 23.56
N ALA A 214 -2.92 9.15 24.81
CA ALA A 214 -1.52 9.08 25.24
C ALA A 214 -0.94 7.66 25.32
N ASP A 215 -1.80 6.64 25.37
CA ASP A 215 -1.46 5.22 25.43
C ASP A 215 -1.30 4.58 24.04
N ALA A 216 -1.51 5.33 22.96
CA ALA A 216 -1.26 4.86 21.61
C ALA A 216 0.21 4.47 21.39
N VAL A 217 0.39 3.43 20.60
CA VAL A 217 1.69 2.88 20.25
C VAL A 217 2.31 3.71 19.13
N CYS A 218 3.55 4.13 19.31
CA CYS A 218 4.33 4.84 18.31
C CYS A 218 5.42 3.92 17.74
N LEU A 219 5.49 3.86 16.42
CA LEU A 219 6.54 3.22 15.65
C LEU A 219 7.39 4.27 14.95
N VAL A 220 8.70 4.17 15.16
CA VAL A 220 9.73 5.03 14.55
C VAL A 220 10.87 4.15 14.04
N PRO A 221 11.65 4.58 13.04
CA PRO A 221 12.83 3.83 12.62
C PRO A 221 13.81 3.69 13.78
N SER A 222 14.43 2.52 13.94
CA SER A 222 15.55 2.36 14.88
C SER A 222 16.79 3.10 14.36
N GLU A 223 17.57 3.68 15.26
CA GLU A 223 18.82 4.38 14.91
C GLU A 223 19.87 3.44 14.27
N ASP A 224 19.76 2.12 14.52
CA ASP A 224 20.70 1.08 14.07
C ASP A 224 20.38 0.48 12.68
N THR A 225 19.66 1.18 11.81
CA THR A 225 19.44 0.67 10.45
C THR A 225 20.73 0.74 9.64
N GLU A 226 21.56 -0.30 9.73
CA GLU A 226 22.53 -0.63 8.70
C GLU A 226 21.79 -0.68 7.36
N ASP A 227 22.22 0.13 6.41
CA ASP A 227 21.62 0.18 5.08
C ASP A 227 21.88 -1.18 4.41
N PRO A 228 20.84 -1.99 4.06
CA PRO A 228 21.06 -3.19 3.26
C PRO A 228 21.59 -2.85 1.85
N SER A 229 21.69 -1.55 1.54
CA SER A 229 22.21 -0.98 0.29
C SER A 229 23.73 -1.05 0.14
N GLU A 230 24.49 -1.61 1.08
CA GLU A 230 25.80 -2.13 0.66
C GLU A 230 25.57 -3.37 -0.20
N ALA A 231 25.40 -3.14 -1.50
CA ALA A 231 25.66 -4.15 -2.51
C ALA A 231 27.06 -4.68 -2.26
N HIS A 232 27.17 -5.77 -1.50
CA HIS A 232 28.43 -6.45 -1.36
C HIS A 232 28.87 -6.84 -2.78
N PRO A 233 30.02 -6.37 -3.27
CA PRO A 233 30.49 -6.80 -4.57
C PRO A 233 30.59 -8.32 -4.50
N THR A 234 29.95 -8.99 -5.45
CA THR A 234 30.04 -10.44 -5.63
C THR A 234 31.50 -10.82 -5.59
N ARG A 235 31.95 -11.42 -4.48
CA ARG A 235 33.31 -11.95 -4.38
C ARG A 235 33.38 -13.12 -5.34
N LEU A 236 34.15 -12.97 -6.43
CA LEU A 236 34.43 -14.03 -7.38
C LEU A 236 34.92 -15.27 -6.63
N ASN A 237 34.09 -16.31 -6.61
CA ASN A 237 34.42 -17.66 -6.19
C ASN A 237 33.71 -18.60 -7.18
N ALA A 238 34.17 -19.85 -7.26
CA ALA A 238 33.92 -20.87 -8.31
C ALA A 238 32.46 -21.28 -8.64
N MET A 239 31.45 -20.49 -8.25
CA MET A 239 30.02 -20.64 -8.52
C MET A 239 29.50 -19.64 -9.58
N ASP A 240 30.39 -18.91 -10.27
CA ASP A 240 30.02 -17.96 -11.32
C ASP A 240 29.18 -18.64 -12.41
N GLY A 241 27.92 -18.22 -12.52
CA GLY A 241 26.93 -18.73 -13.49
C GLY A 241 25.67 -19.33 -12.86
N LEU A 242 25.66 -19.60 -11.55
CA LEU A 242 24.44 -20.01 -10.83
C LEU A 242 23.78 -18.78 -10.19
N ALA A 243 22.65 -18.35 -10.76
CA ALA A 243 21.78 -17.34 -10.18
C ALA A 243 20.50 -18.00 -9.65
N LEU A 244 20.11 -17.66 -8.42
CA LEU A 244 18.75 -17.96 -7.94
C LEU A 244 17.80 -17.02 -8.68
N MET A 245 17.10 -17.54 -9.68
CA MET A 245 16.00 -16.82 -10.30
C MET A 245 14.75 -16.97 -9.42
N PRO A 246 14.13 -15.88 -8.96
CA PRO A 246 12.84 -15.96 -8.32
C PRO A 246 11.83 -16.59 -9.30
N THR A 247 11.02 -17.52 -8.82
CA THR A 247 9.88 -18.05 -9.58
C THR A 247 8.74 -17.04 -9.66
N THR A 248 8.80 -15.97 -8.87
CA THR A 248 7.87 -14.85 -8.90
C THR A 248 8.35 -13.76 -9.87
N PRO A 249 7.46 -13.21 -10.71
CA PRO A 249 7.84 -12.24 -11.74
C PRO A 249 8.29 -10.87 -11.21
N SER A 250 8.19 -10.62 -9.90
CA SER A 250 8.54 -9.35 -9.28
C SER A 250 9.45 -9.56 -8.06
N PRO A 251 10.49 -8.74 -7.89
CA PRO A 251 11.29 -8.74 -6.67
C PRO A 251 10.41 -8.36 -5.48
N LEU A 252 10.70 -8.95 -4.32
CA LEU A 252 10.08 -8.52 -3.06
C LEU A 252 10.51 -7.09 -2.75
N LEU A 253 9.62 -6.32 -2.12
CA LEU A 253 9.96 -5.00 -1.62
C LEU A 253 11.10 -5.12 -0.57
N PRO A 254 12.07 -4.18 -0.54
CA PRO A 254 13.09 -4.17 0.50
C PRO A 254 12.47 -4.23 1.91
N GLY A 255 12.88 -5.21 2.71
CA GLY A 255 12.36 -5.45 4.06
C GLY A 255 11.17 -6.42 4.15
N ALA A 256 10.54 -6.80 3.04
CA ALA A 256 9.36 -7.66 3.07
C ALA A 256 9.61 -8.97 3.85
N SER A 257 8.67 -9.29 4.74
CA SER A 257 8.66 -10.54 5.50
C SER A 257 8.66 -11.74 4.54
N VAL A 258 9.69 -12.58 4.63
CA VAL A 258 9.74 -13.86 3.92
C VAL A 258 9.45 -14.99 4.90
N ASP A 259 8.57 -15.90 4.53
CA ASP A 259 8.43 -17.14 5.28
C ASP A 259 9.68 -17.98 5.02
N THR A 260 10.55 -18.04 6.03
CA THR A 260 11.77 -18.84 5.99
C THR A 260 11.50 -20.28 6.41
N THR A 261 10.25 -20.68 6.67
CA THR A 261 9.95 -22.01 7.19
C THR A 261 9.21 -22.86 6.16
N VAL A 262 9.81 -23.99 5.78
CA VAL A 262 9.13 -25.01 4.96
C VAL A 262 8.79 -26.21 5.82
N LEU A 263 7.54 -26.67 5.75
CA LEU A 263 7.09 -27.93 6.35
C LEU A 263 7.39 -29.10 5.41
N LEU A 264 8.30 -29.99 5.81
CA LEU A 264 8.59 -31.21 5.05
C LEU A 264 7.95 -32.45 5.69
N GLY A 265 7.06 -33.10 4.94
CA GLY A 265 6.48 -34.42 5.28
C GLY A 265 5.19 -34.37 6.12
N ARG A 266 4.70 -35.55 6.52
CA ARG A 266 3.49 -35.71 7.35
C ARG A 266 3.69 -35.37 8.83
N ALA A 267 4.93 -35.15 9.26
CA ALA A 267 5.27 -34.60 10.57
C ALA A 267 5.82 -33.18 10.36
N PRO A 268 5.36 -32.17 11.12
CA PRO A 268 5.72 -30.78 10.87
C PRO A 268 7.16 -30.52 11.31
N LEU A 269 8.12 -30.81 10.43
CA LEU A 269 9.49 -30.33 10.60
C LEU A 269 9.58 -28.95 9.94
N ALA A 270 9.66 -27.92 10.77
CA ALA A 270 9.94 -26.54 10.37
C ALA A 270 11.44 -26.38 10.13
N LEU A 271 11.85 -26.12 8.90
CA LEU A 271 13.26 -25.87 8.56
C LEU A 271 13.48 -24.40 8.23
N PRO A 272 14.46 -23.71 8.86
CA PRO A 272 14.84 -22.36 8.47
C PRO A 272 15.57 -22.37 7.12
N LEU A 273 15.04 -21.62 6.15
CA LEU A 273 15.60 -21.39 4.84
C LEU A 273 16.72 -20.33 4.90
N PRO A 274 17.72 -20.40 3.99
CA PRO A 274 17.82 -21.37 2.89
C PRO A 274 18.40 -22.71 3.34
N VAL A 275 17.68 -23.80 3.08
CA VAL A 275 18.22 -25.16 3.20
C VAL A 275 18.81 -25.53 1.84
N LEU A 276 20.14 -25.54 1.74
CA LEU A 276 20.83 -26.16 0.62
C LEU A 276 21.04 -27.65 0.94
N PRO A 277 20.31 -28.58 0.30
CA PRO A 277 20.55 -30.00 0.53
C PRO A 277 21.96 -30.36 0.05
N HIS A 278 22.85 -30.61 1.00
CA HIS A 278 24.19 -31.11 0.71
C HIS A 278 24.12 -32.62 0.47
N VAL A 279 24.23 -33.03 -0.79
CA VAL A 279 24.31 -34.45 -1.15
C VAL A 279 25.78 -34.82 -1.30
N LEU A 280 26.26 -35.77 -0.49
CA LEU A 280 27.66 -36.19 -0.47
C LEU A 280 28.14 -36.80 -1.79
N ASN A 281 27.22 -37.35 -2.60
CA ASN A 281 27.50 -37.84 -3.96
C ASN A 281 26.23 -37.83 -4.84
N GLY A 282 26.40 -37.80 -6.16
CA GLY A 282 25.30 -37.73 -7.14
C GLY A 282 24.56 -39.05 -7.40
N GLU A 283 24.81 -40.12 -6.64
CA GLU A 283 24.23 -41.44 -6.90
C GLU A 283 22.71 -41.46 -6.77
N ARG A 284 22.17 -40.67 -5.83
CA ARG A 284 20.73 -40.56 -5.55
C ARG A 284 19.98 -39.60 -6.49
N LEU A 285 20.68 -38.76 -7.24
CA LEU A 285 20.08 -37.83 -8.20
C LEU A 285 19.87 -38.47 -9.59
N ARG A 286 20.30 -39.71 -9.79
CA ARG A 286 20.05 -40.46 -11.01
C ARG A 286 18.62 -40.99 -11.00
N ALA A 287 17.70 -40.24 -11.61
CA ALA A 287 16.41 -40.80 -12.01
C ALA A 287 16.67 -41.98 -12.96
N LYS A 288 16.23 -43.19 -12.60
CA LYS A 288 16.12 -44.32 -13.53
C LYS A 288 15.02 -43.97 -14.54
N ARG A 289 15.34 -43.16 -15.56
CA ARG A 289 14.43 -42.96 -16.69
C ARG A 289 14.45 -44.22 -17.54
N SER A 290 13.30 -44.88 -17.67
CA SER A 290 13.14 -45.90 -18.70
C SER A 290 13.02 -45.22 -20.07
N LYS A 291 13.30 -45.94 -21.15
CA LYS A 291 13.18 -45.38 -22.52
C LYS A 291 11.75 -44.97 -22.87
N GLU A 292 10.73 -45.50 -22.18
CA GLU A 292 9.33 -45.12 -22.36
C GLU A 292 9.04 -43.72 -21.80
N ASP A 293 9.66 -43.33 -20.68
CA ASP A 293 9.46 -42.02 -20.04
C ASP A 293 9.96 -40.84 -20.90
N VAL A 294 10.90 -41.09 -21.81
CA VAL A 294 11.45 -40.06 -22.71
C VAL A 294 10.55 -39.84 -23.93
N ALA A 295 9.84 -40.88 -24.38
CA ALA A 295 8.96 -40.79 -25.54
C ALA A 295 7.66 -40.01 -25.24
N GLN A 296 7.18 -40.05 -23.99
CA GLN A 296 5.93 -39.40 -23.58
C GLN A 296 6.08 -37.90 -23.28
N ALA A 297 7.31 -37.39 -23.17
CA ALA A 297 7.58 -35.97 -22.94
C ALA A 297 7.81 -35.16 -24.24
N LEU A 298 7.79 -35.83 -25.41
CA LEU A 298 8.02 -35.23 -26.73
C LEU A 298 6.82 -35.36 -27.68
N ALA A 299 5.65 -35.75 -27.18
CA ALA A 299 4.35 -35.67 -27.87
C ALA A 299 3.44 -34.70 -27.12
#